data_AF-A0A392UUW2-F1
#
_entry.id   AF-A0A392UUW2-F1
#
_cell.length_a   1.000
_cell.length_b   1.000
_cell.length_c   1.000
_cell.angle_alpha   90.00
_cell.angle_beta   90.00
_cell.angle_gamma   90.00
#
_symmetry.space_group_name_H-M   'P 1'
#
loop_
_entity.id
_entity.type
_entity.pdbx_description
1 polymer ?
#
loop_
_entity_poly.entity_id
_entity_poly.type
_entity_poly.pdbx_seq_one_letter_code
_entity_poly.pdbx_strand_id
1 'polypeptide(L)' 'PPRRSPHGSDEEDYRCPISKEIMRAPIPAGFERPPPLETYDGKSDPDEHIDNSNAILD' A
#
# COMPACT_ATOMS: atom_id res chain seq x y z
N PRO A 1 29.19 -13.47 -31.12
CA PRO A 1 27.83 -13.03 -31.53
C PRO A 1 27.05 -12.47 -30.33
N PRO A 2 26.48 -11.26 -30.39
CA PRO A 2 25.68 -10.76 -29.28
C PRO A 2 24.40 -11.59 -29.20
N ARG A 3 24.20 -12.25 -28.06
CA ARG A 3 22.96 -12.96 -27.73
C ARG A 3 21.86 -11.90 -27.62
N ARG A 4 21.07 -11.74 -28.69
CA ARG A 4 19.80 -11.00 -28.59
C ARG A 4 18.88 -11.85 -27.73
N SER A 5 18.54 -11.35 -26.54
CA SER A 5 17.46 -11.93 -25.75
C SER A 5 16.21 -12.01 -26.62
N PRO A 6 15.46 -13.12 -26.61
CA PRO A 6 14.23 -13.24 -27.37
C PRO A 6 13.26 -12.14 -26.93
N HIS A 7 12.78 -11.38 -27.90
CA HIS A 7 11.59 -10.56 -27.76
C HIS A 7 10.43 -11.44 -27.23
N GLY A 8 9.74 -10.97 -26.19
CA GLY A 8 8.47 -11.52 -25.73
C GLY A 8 8.60 -12.51 -24.57
N SER A 9 8.92 -12.00 -23.38
CA SER A 9 8.45 -12.64 -22.14
C SER A 9 7.22 -11.89 -21.72
N ASP A 10 6.08 -12.28 -22.30
CA ASP A 10 4.75 -12.26 -21.70
C ASP A 10 4.58 -11.33 -20.49
N GLU A 11 4.69 -10.02 -20.72
CA GLU A 11 3.99 -9.04 -19.92
C GLU A 11 2.53 -9.12 -20.33
N GLU A 12 1.93 -10.30 -20.09
CA GLU A 12 0.50 -10.54 -20.20
C GLU A 12 -0.13 -9.42 -19.39
N ASP A 13 -0.68 -8.46 -20.14
CA ASP A 13 -1.44 -7.29 -19.75
C ASP A 13 -1.69 -7.36 -18.25
N TYR A 14 -0.84 -6.71 -17.43
CA TYR A 14 -1.04 -6.63 -15.99
C TYR A 14 -2.45 -6.09 -15.83
N ARG A 15 -3.42 -7.00 -15.73
CA ARG A 15 -4.82 -6.68 -15.57
C ARG A 15 -4.83 -6.11 -14.19
N CYS A 16 -4.67 -4.79 -14.14
CA CYS A 16 -4.54 -4.06 -12.90
C CYS A 16 -5.66 -4.60 -12.02
N PRO A 17 -5.33 -5.23 -10.88
CA PRO A 17 -6.34 -5.95 -10.08
C PRO A 17 -7.45 -5.00 -9.63
N ILE A 18 -7.18 -3.69 -9.70
CA ILE A 18 -8.11 -2.60 -9.52
C ILE A 18 -8.55 -2.05 -10.88
N SER A 19 -9.86 -1.96 -11.08
CA SER A 19 -10.44 -1.34 -12.26
C SER A 19 -10.22 0.18 -12.26
N LYS A 20 -10.20 0.80 -13.45
CA LYS A 20 -10.12 2.27 -13.58
C LYS A 20 -11.26 3.00 -12.86
N GLU A 21 -12.41 2.35 -12.71
CA GLU A 21 -13.55 2.87 -11.96
C GLU A 21 -13.23 2.97 -10.46
N ILE A 22 -12.64 1.93 -9.87
CA ILE A 22 -12.21 1.93 -8.46
C ILE A 22 -11.12 2.99 -8.24
N MET A 23 -10.15 3.14 -9.14
CA MET A 23 -9.11 4.18 -9.02
C MET A 23 -9.66 5.61 -9.08
N ARG A 24 -10.80 5.80 -9.75
CA ARG A 24 -11.43 7.11 -9.95
C ARG A 24 -12.54 7.39 -8.94
N ALA A 25 -12.95 6.39 -8.17
CA ALA A 25 -13.96 6.56 -7.15
C ALA A 25 -13.47 7.57 -6.10
N PRO A 26 -14.32 8.53 -5.68
CA PRO A 26 -13.94 9.46 -4.63
C PRO A 26 -13.75 8.70 -3.31
N ILE A 27 -12.77 9.13 -2.52
CA ILE A 27 -12.63 8.65 -1.14
C ILE A 27 -13.85 9.15 -0.34
N PRO A 28 -14.52 8.28 0.44
CA PRO A 28 -15.62 8.70 1.29
C PRO A 28 -15.22 9.79 2.29
N ALA A 29 -16.16 10.67 2.62
CA ALA A 29 -15.92 11.72 3.61
C ALA A 29 -15.53 11.13 4.98
N GLY A 30 -14.48 11.65 5.60
CA GLY A 30 -13.91 11.14 6.85
C GLY A 30 -12.79 10.11 6.67
N PHE A 31 -12.50 9.68 5.43
CA PHE A 31 -11.43 8.73 5.10
C PHE A 31 -10.34 9.35 4.21
N GLU A 32 -10.39 10.66 3.96
CA GLU A 32 -9.45 11.34 3.06
C GLU A 32 -8.01 11.29 3.57
N ARG A 33 -7.83 11.19 4.89
CA ARG A 33 -6.53 11.06 5.54
C ARG A 33 -6.58 9.98 6.62
N PRO A 34 -5.58 9.08 6.67
CA PRO A 34 -5.46 8.18 7.81
C PRO A 34 -5.23 8.98 9.10
N PRO A 35 -5.63 8.44 10.26
CA PRO A 35 -5.32 9.05 11.54
C PRO A 35 -3.79 9.16 11.71
N PRO A 36 -3.31 10.16 12.46
CA PRO A 36 -1.89 10.32 12.73
C PRO A 36 -1.41 9.17 13.62
N LEU A 37 -0.84 8.14 13.01
CA LEU A 37 -0.15 7.06 13.72
C LEU A 37 1.32 7.41 13.86
N GLU A 38 1.89 7.20 15.04
CA GLU A 38 3.34 7.28 15.22
C GLU A 38 4.02 6.18 14.39
N THR A 39 5.24 6.43 13.93
CA THR A 39 6.05 5.43 13.26
C THR A 39 6.89 4.68 14.28
N TYR A 40 6.86 3.34 14.26
CA TYR A 40 7.78 2.55 15.07
C TYR A 40 9.24 2.84 14.68
N ASP A 41 10.05 3.22 15.66
CA ASP A 41 11.46 3.59 15.46
C ASP A 41 12.41 2.37 15.48
N GLY A 42 11.88 1.18 15.75
CA GLY A 42 12.64 -0.06 15.87
C GLY A 42 13.41 -0.19 17.19
N LYS A 43 13.23 0.73 18.15
CA LYS A 43 13.96 0.78 19.43
C LYS A 43 13.04 0.85 20.64
N SER A 44 11.92 1.55 20.52
CA SER A 44 10.84 1.56 21.51
C SER A 44 10.25 0.16 21.69
N ASP A 45 9.49 -0.03 22.78
CA ASP A 45 8.81 -1.29 23.03
C ASP A 45 7.72 -1.55 21.96
N PRO A 46 7.68 -2.74 21.33
CA PRO A 46 6.72 -3.05 20.28
C PRO A 46 5.29 -3.20 20.81
N ASP A 47 5.12 -3.67 22.06
CA ASP A 47 3.79 -3.85 22.65
C ASP A 47 3.18 -2.48 22.97
N GLU A 48 3.97 -1.55 23.50
CA GLU A 48 3.57 -0.14 23.69
C GLU A 48 3.18 0.52 22.35
N HIS A 49 3.94 0.28 21.28
CA HIS A 49 3.63 0.83 19.97
C HIS A 49 2.29 0.30 19.40
N ILE A 50 1.99 -0.97 19.65
CA ILE A 50 0.72 -1.60 19.27
C ILE A 50 -0.43 -1.01 20.08
N ASP A 51 -0.26 -0.83 21.39
CA ASP A 51 -1.26 -0.22 22.26
C ASP A 51 -1.59 1.21 21.84
N ASN A 52 -0.58 2.03 21.53
CA ASN A 52 -0.78 3.38 20.99
C ASN A 52 -1.56 3.37 19.67
N SER A 53 -1.26 2.41 18.77
CA SER A 53 -1.98 2.28 17.51
C SER A 53 -3.44 1.91 17.74
N ASN A 54 -3.72 0.95 18.63
CA ASN A 54 -5.08 0.55 18.97
C ASN A 54 -5.87 1.70 19.61
N ALA A 55 -5.26 2.48 20.51
CA ALA A 55 -5.91 3.62 21.16
C ALA A 55 -6.28 4.76 20.18
N ILE A 56 -5.57 4.90 19.06
CA ILE A 56 -5.88 5.89 18.01
C ILE A 56 -6.97 5.39 17.06
N LEU A 57 -7.15 4.07 16.96
CA LEU A 57 -8.07 3.41 16.03
C LEU A 57 -9.39 2.96 16.66
N ASP A 58 -9.50 2.97 18.00
CA ASP A 58 -10.72 2.76 18.78
C ASP A 58 -11.68 3.96 18.69
#